data_AF-A0A1Y2FZF9-F1
#
_entry.id   AF-A0A1Y2FZF9-F1
#
_cell.length_a   1.000
_cell.length_b   1.000
_cell.length_c   1.000
_cell.angle_alpha   90.00
_cell.angle_beta   90.00
_cell.angle_gamma   90.00
#
_symmetry.space_group_name_H-M   'P 1'
#
loop_
_entity.id
_entity.type
_entity.pdbx_description
1 polymer ?
#
loop_
_entity_poly.entity_id
_entity_poly.type
_entity_poly.pdbx_seq_one_letter_code
_entity_poly.pdbx_strand_id
1 'polypeptide(L)'
;MEEMDCCLIPGSDSPTKVIFAVPFDVSYSREGKRQRIKFVAKVQFSISSLVTNAVTQVQSKVEALSPFDFPDLLQSISSIGMTEQITDYIERVTDNIRSFFEKTERAKQLKKEFVNAMMDTFHNHLLEFDAVNYSFTSFIFTISKDKARQEPPSTAIATFYLSDRFPNEYPKLTLAVPMVPGSTYKPTPSPEVIPISRYSPRWGVDRIVTEIWEQLWDEIPRFHAKMTHAMSNA
;
A
#
# COMPACT_ATOMS: atom_id res chain seq x y z
N MET A 1 -27.47 13.74 -14.04
CA MET A 1 -27.27 12.43 -14.70
C MET A 1 -26.75 12.76 -16.08
N GLU A 2 -25.51 12.39 -16.40
CA GLU A 2 -25.01 12.47 -17.78
C GLU A 2 -25.85 11.51 -18.66
N GLU A 3 -25.94 11.77 -19.97
CA GLU A 3 -26.77 10.99 -20.89
C GLU A 3 -26.41 9.49 -20.84
N MET A 4 -27.44 8.65 -20.69
CA MET A 4 -27.31 7.19 -20.75
C MET A 4 -27.51 6.74 -22.20
N ASP A 5 -26.50 6.08 -22.76
CA ASP A 5 -26.62 5.48 -24.08
C ASP A 5 -27.23 4.07 -23.97
N CYS A 6 -28.12 3.74 -24.89
CA CYS A 6 -28.75 2.43 -24.98
C CYS A 6 -28.66 1.88 -26.41
N CYS A 7 -28.23 0.63 -26.54
CA CYS A 7 -28.17 -0.09 -27.81
C CYS A 7 -28.97 -1.40 -27.70
N LEU A 8 -29.88 -1.60 -28.65
CA LEU A 8 -30.63 -2.85 -28.81
C LEU A 8 -30.04 -3.65 -29.96
N ILE A 9 -29.62 -4.89 -29.68
CA ILE A 9 -29.14 -5.83 -30.68
C ILE A 9 -30.17 -6.98 -30.76
N PRO A 10 -31.06 -6.97 -31.77
CA PRO A 10 -32.04 -8.03 -31.94
C PRO A 10 -31.35 -9.34 -32.31
N GLY A 11 -31.79 -10.44 -31.70
CA GLY A 11 -31.34 -11.78 -32.07
C GLY A 11 -32.40 -12.44 -32.96
N SER A 12 -32.03 -12.83 -34.18
CA SER A 12 -32.93 -13.60 -35.08
C SER A 12 -33.18 -15.01 -34.53
N ASP A 13 -32.12 -15.66 -34.06
CA ASP A 13 -32.11 -17.03 -33.50
C ASP A 13 -31.43 -17.10 -32.13
N SER A 14 -31.21 -15.94 -31.50
CA SER A 14 -30.50 -15.80 -30.22
C SER A 14 -31.22 -14.80 -29.30
N PRO A 15 -30.90 -14.77 -27.99
CA PRO A 15 -31.45 -13.79 -27.08
C PRO A 15 -31.19 -12.35 -27.58
N THR A 16 -32.21 -11.49 -27.49
CA THR A 16 -32.03 -10.06 -27.76
C THR A 16 -31.15 -9.45 -26.69
N LYS A 17 -30.14 -8.66 -27.08
CA LYS A 17 -29.25 -8.00 -26.14
C LYS A 17 -29.60 -6.53 -26.02
N VAL A 18 -29.71 -6.04 -24.79
CA VAL A 18 -29.84 -4.62 -24.48
C VAL A 18 -28.58 -4.20 -23.76
N ILE A 19 -27.86 -3.22 -24.29
CA ILE A 19 -26.62 -2.71 -23.70
C ILE A 19 -26.86 -1.26 -23.28
N PHE A 20 -26.69 -0.99 -21.99
CA PHE A 20 -26.63 0.35 -21.44
C PHE A 20 -25.17 0.74 -21.23
N ALA A 21 -24.80 1.94 -21.64
CA ALA A 21 -23.54 2.58 -21.27
C ALA A 21 -23.88 3.80 -20.42
N VAL A 22 -23.59 3.71 -19.12
CA VAL A 22 -23.94 4.75 -18.16
C VAL A 22 -22.66 5.44 -17.67
N PRO A 23 -22.40 6.69 -18.08
CA PRO A 23 -21.30 7.45 -17.54
C PRO A 23 -21.56 7.86 -16.08
N PHE A 24 -20.53 7.78 -15.26
CA PHE A 24 -20.57 8.24 -13.87
C PHE A 24 -19.21 8.78 -13.42
N ASP A 25 -19.24 9.59 -12.37
CA ASP A 25 -18.06 10.26 -11.84
C ASP A 25 -17.78 9.86 -10.41
N VAL A 26 -16.52 9.57 -10.11
CA VAL A 26 -16.06 9.38 -8.74
C VAL A 26 -15.16 10.54 -8.35
N SER A 27 -15.57 11.29 -7.33
CA SER A 27 -14.70 12.26 -6.65
C SER A 27 -13.96 11.58 -5.50
N TYR A 28 -12.66 11.81 -5.39
CA TYR A 28 -11.83 11.35 -4.27
C TYR A 28 -10.74 12.38 -3.95
N SER A 29 -10.10 12.25 -2.79
CA SER A 29 -8.96 13.08 -2.41
C SER A 29 -7.66 12.30 -2.65
N ARG A 30 -6.67 12.95 -3.25
CA ARG A 30 -5.30 12.43 -3.38
C ARG A 30 -4.35 13.58 -3.10
N GLU A 31 -3.49 13.43 -2.10
CA GLU A 31 -2.52 14.47 -1.68
C GLU A 31 -3.18 15.79 -1.31
N GLY A 32 -4.33 15.71 -0.63
CA GLY A 32 -5.13 16.87 -0.23
C GLY A 32 -5.82 17.62 -1.38
N LYS A 33 -5.71 17.13 -2.63
CA LYS A 33 -6.41 17.69 -3.79
C LYS A 33 -7.60 16.81 -4.15
N ARG A 34 -8.75 17.44 -4.38
CA ARG A 34 -9.94 16.76 -4.90
C ARG A 34 -9.71 16.43 -6.37
N GLN A 35 -9.72 15.14 -6.69
CA GLN A 35 -9.67 14.61 -8.05
C GLN A 35 -11.04 14.06 -8.44
N ARG A 36 -11.29 14.00 -9.74
CA ARG A 36 -12.51 13.43 -10.33
C ARG A 36 -12.10 12.55 -11.50
N ILE A 37 -12.58 11.30 -11.50
CA ILE A 37 -12.39 10.37 -12.61
C ILE A 37 -13.75 10.03 -13.18
N LYS A 38 -13.81 10.02 -14.51
CA LYS A 38 -14.97 9.59 -15.30
C LYS A 38 -14.86 8.11 -15.61
N PHE A 39 -15.94 7.39 -15.36
CA PHE A 39 -16.09 5.98 -15.68
C PHE A 39 -17.34 5.78 -16.54
N VAL A 40 -17.39 4.63 -17.20
CA VAL A 40 -18.60 4.12 -17.86
C VAL A 40 -18.91 2.73 -17.34
N ALA A 41 -20.13 2.53 -16.87
CA ALA A 41 -20.67 1.21 -16.57
C ALA A 41 -21.39 0.70 -17.82
N LYS A 42 -20.85 -0.36 -18.43
CA LYS A 42 -21.48 -1.09 -19.53
C LYS A 42 -22.27 -2.25 -18.94
N VAL A 43 -23.59 -2.24 -19.09
CA VAL A 43 -24.48 -3.28 -18.58
C VAL A 43 -25.23 -3.92 -19.74
N GLN A 44 -25.05 -5.22 -19.93
CA GLN A 44 -25.71 -6.00 -20.98
C GLN A 44 -26.75 -6.94 -20.36
N PHE A 45 -28.00 -6.80 -20.78
CA PHE A 45 -29.09 -7.73 -20.50
C PHE A 45 -29.34 -8.61 -21.72
N SER A 46 -29.37 -9.92 -21.52
CA SER A 46 -29.85 -10.88 -22.52
C SER A 46 -31.30 -11.21 -22.21
N ILE A 47 -32.21 -10.95 -23.16
CA ILE A 47 -33.64 -11.19 -23.04
C ILE A 47 -34.00 -12.43 -23.87
N SER A 48 -34.71 -13.36 -23.25
CA SER A 48 -35.16 -14.61 -23.88
C SER A 48 -35.96 -14.34 -25.16
N SER A 49 -35.65 -15.10 -26.22
CA SER A 49 -36.48 -15.16 -27.42
C SER A 49 -37.74 -16.01 -27.25
N LEU A 50 -37.79 -16.85 -26.21
CA LEU A 50 -38.88 -17.80 -25.95
C LEU A 50 -39.92 -17.28 -24.97
N VAL A 51 -39.53 -16.39 -24.05
CA VAL A 51 -40.39 -15.81 -23.02
C VAL A 51 -40.21 -14.30 -23.02
N THR A 52 -41.25 -13.59 -23.43
CA THR A 52 -41.24 -12.13 -23.52
C THR A 52 -40.83 -11.51 -22.18
N ASN A 53 -39.87 -10.57 -22.20
CA ASN A 53 -39.36 -9.83 -21.04
C ASN A 53 -38.62 -10.66 -19.98
N ALA A 54 -38.31 -11.93 -20.23
CA ALA A 54 -37.50 -12.72 -19.31
C ALA A 54 -36.00 -12.44 -19.53
N VAL A 55 -35.35 -11.82 -18.56
CA VAL A 55 -33.88 -11.65 -18.56
C VAL A 55 -33.24 -13.00 -18.24
N THR A 56 -32.43 -13.53 -19.16
CA THR A 56 -31.75 -14.83 -19.01
C THR A 56 -30.32 -14.69 -18.51
N GLN A 57 -29.69 -13.53 -18.74
CA GLN A 57 -28.34 -13.24 -18.31
C GLN A 57 -28.15 -11.74 -18.17
N VAL A 58 -27.34 -11.34 -17.19
CA VAL A 58 -26.83 -9.97 -17.08
C VAL A 58 -25.31 -10.02 -16.97
N GLN A 59 -24.64 -9.12 -17.69
CA GLN A 59 -23.20 -8.92 -17.59
C GLN A 59 -22.94 -7.43 -17.39
N SER A 60 -21.92 -7.09 -16.61
CA SER A 60 -21.49 -5.71 -16.47
C SER A 60 -19.98 -5.58 -16.49
N LYS A 61 -19.52 -4.42 -16.94
CA LYS A 61 -18.12 -4.04 -16.94
C LYS A 61 -17.99 -2.55 -16.68
N VAL A 62 -17.03 -2.18 -15.84
CA VAL A 62 -16.70 -0.77 -15.56
C VAL A 62 -15.38 -0.46 -16.25
N GLU A 63 -15.34 0.67 -16.98
CA GLU A 63 -14.15 1.13 -17.68
C GLU A 63 -13.91 2.60 -17.34
N ALA A 64 -12.64 2.98 -17.19
CA ALA A 64 -12.27 4.38 -17.04
C ALA A 64 -12.30 5.08 -18.41
N LEU A 65 -12.83 6.30 -18.44
CA LEU A 65 -12.86 7.15 -19.64
C LEU A 65 -11.58 8.02 -19.77
N SER A 66 -10.68 7.92 -18.82
CA SER A 66 -9.36 8.57 -18.77
C SER A 66 -8.29 7.57 -18.34
N PRO A 67 -6.98 7.87 -18.54
CA PRO A 67 -5.91 7.04 -17.97
C PRO A 67 -6.15 6.75 -16.49
N PHE A 68 -6.05 5.48 -16.12
CA PHE A 68 -6.37 4.99 -14.78
C PHE A 68 -5.28 4.07 -14.27
N ASP A 69 -4.63 4.48 -13.18
CA ASP A 69 -3.45 3.81 -12.64
C ASP A 69 -3.77 2.50 -11.90
N PHE A 70 -5.06 2.15 -11.75
CA PHE A 70 -5.51 1.03 -10.89
C PHE A 70 -6.40 0.03 -11.66
N PRO A 71 -5.91 -0.61 -12.74
CA PRO A 71 -6.72 -1.53 -13.54
C PRO A 71 -7.29 -2.69 -12.72
N ASP A 72 -6.54 -3.16 -11.72
CA ASP A 72 -6.96 -4.27 -10.83
C ASP A 72 -8.16 -3.90 -9.96
N LEU A 73 -8.31 -2.62 -9.59
CA LEU A 73 -9.50 -2.14 -8.88
C LEU A 73 -10.75 -2.37 -9.71
N LEU A 74 -10.69 -2.09 -11.02
CA LEU A 74 -11.83 -2.29 -11.92
C LEU A 74 -12.14 -3.76 -12.14
N GLN A 75 -11.12 -4.62 -12.15
CA GLN A 75 -11.30 -6.07 -12.24
C GLN A 75 -11.93 -6.66 -10.96
N SER A 76 -11.75 -6.01 -9.81
CA SER A 76 -12.34 -6.45 -8.54
C SER A 76 -13.83 -6.11 -8.39
N ILE A 77 -14.39 -5.27 -9.28
CA ILE A 77 -15.80 -4.87 -9.22
C ILE A 77 -16.68 -6.05 -9.60
N SER A 78 -17.51 -6.49 -8.66
CA SER A 78 -18.47 -7.56 -8.90
C SER A 78 -19.50 -7.16 -9.96
N SER A 79 -19.94 -8.12 -10.77
CA SER A 79 -21.01 -7.94 -11.74
C SER A 79 -22.31 -7.45 -11.09
N ILE A 80 -23.17 -6.82 -11.88
CA ILE A 80 -24.53 -6.47 -11.48
C ILE A 80 -25.37 -7.73 -11.21
N GLY A 81 -26.20 -7.70 -10.17
CA GLY A 81 -27.16 -8.76 -9.89
C GLY A 81 -28.29 -8.79 -10.91
N MET A 82 -28.90 -9.96 -11.16
CA MET A 82 -30.03 -10.11 -12.10
C MET A 82 -31.23 -9.21 -11.78
N THR A 83 -31.43 -8.90 -10.49
CA THR A 83 -32.54 -8.09 -9.97
C THR A 83 -32.08 -6.71 -9.49
N GLU A 84 -30.80 -6.37 -9.65
CA GLU A 84 -30.23 -5.11 -9.18
C GLU A 84 -30.55 -4.01 -10.20
N GLN A 85 -31.01 -2.85 -9.72
CA GLN A 85 -31.24 -1.70 -10.59
C GLN A 85 -29.89 -1.12 -11.02
N ILE A 86 -29.80 -0.62 -12.26
CA ILE A 86 -28.56 -0.04 -12.79
C ILE A 86 -28.07 1.14 -11.92
N THR A 87 -28.99 1.92 -11.36
CA THR A 87 -28.67 3.02 -10.44
C THR A 87 -27.99 2.51 -9.17
N ASP A 88 -28.55 1.49 -8.54
CA ASP A 88 -28.03 0.89 -7.30
C ASP A 88 -26.65 0.25 -7.55
N TYR A 89 -26.49 -0.39 -8.71
CA TYR A 89 -25.20 -0.91 -9.17
C TYR A 89 -24.14 0.20 -9.27
N ILE A 90 -24.47 1.32 -9.92
CA ILE A 90 -23.56 2.45 -10.08
C ILE A 90 -23.20 3.08 -8.73
N GLU A 91 -24.17 3.22 -7.81
CA GLU A 91 -23.93 3.72 -6.47
C GLU A 91 -22.97 2.81 -5.70
N ARG A 92 -23.23 1.50 -5.69
CA ARG A 92 -22.36 0.50 -5.06
C ARG A 92 -20.93 0.52 -5.63
N VAL A 93 -20.80 0.60 -6.96
CA VAL A 93 -19.50 0.73 -7.62
C VAL A 93 -18.80 2.02 -7.22
N THR A 94 -19.52 3.14 -7.22
CA THR A 94 -19.00 4.46 -6.84
C THR A 94 -18.47 4.45 -5.42
N ASP A 95 -19.21 3.87 -4.48
CA ASP A 95 -18.81 3.78 -3.07
C ASP A 95 -17.62 2.83 -2.87
N ASN A 96 -17.56 1.73 -3.62
CA ASN A 96 -16.41 0.82 -3.58
C ASN A 96 -15.12 1.53 -4.06
N ILE A 97 -15.18 2.23 -5.20
CA ILE A 97 -14.04 2.99 -5.73
C ILE A 97 -13.65 4.11 -4.77
N ARG A 98 -14.62 4.85 -4.22
CA ARG A 98 -14.35 5.90 -3.24
C ARG A 98 -13.67 5.35 -1.98
N SER A 99 -14.21 4.27 -1.42
CA SER A 99 -13.64 3.62 -0.22
C SER A 99 -12.23 3.10 -0.46
N PHE A 100 -11.93 2.60 -1.67
CA PHE A 100 -10.56 2.22 -2.04
C PHE A 100 -9.60 3.41 -1.93
N PHE A 101 -9.93 4.56 -2.54
CA PHE A 101 -9.08 5.75 -2.49
C PHE A 101 -8.94 6.31 -1.07
N GLU A 102 -10.02 6.35 -0.30
CA GLU A 102 -9.98 6.78 1.10
C GLU A 102 -9.06 5.89 1.95
N LYS A 103 -9.11 4.56 1.76
CA LYS A 103 -8.24 3.61 2.45
C LYS A 103 -6.77 3.80 2.05
N THR A 104 -6.49 3.97 0.76
CA THR A 104 -5.13 4.18 0.24
C THR A 104 -4.53 5.49 0.74
N GLU A 105 -5.30 6.59 0.69
CA GLU A 105 -4.84 7.89 1.20
C GLU A 105 -4.61 7.86 2.71
N ARG A 106 -5.51 7.22 3.46
CA ARG A 106 -5.33 7.02 4.90
C ARG A 106 -4.08 6.21 5.22
N ALA A 107 -3.81 5.14 4.47
CA ALA A 107 -2.60 4.35 4.64
C ALA A 107 -1.34 5.20 4.35
N LYS A 108 -1.34 5.99 3.27
CA LYS A 108 -0.24 6.92 2.95
C LYS A 108 -0.02 7.95 4.07
N GLN A 109 -1.09 8.51 4.61
CA GLN A 109 -1.00 9.48 5.70
C GLN A 109 -0.43 8.85 6.98
N LEU A 110 -0.81 7.62 7.32
CA LEU A 110 -0.25 6.90 8.47
C LEU A 110 1.23 6.57 8.27
N LYS A 111 1.65 6.15 7.05
CA LYS A 111 3.07 5.96 6.72
C LYS A 111 3.85 7.27 6.91
N LYS A 112 3.32 8.39 6.43
CA LYS A 112 3.91 9.72 6.58
C LYS A 112 4.06 10.09 8.06
N GLU A 113 3.01 9.94 8.86
CA GLU A 113 3.05 10.21 10.30
C GLU A 113 4.13 9.37 10.99
N PHE A 114 4.21 8.08 10.67
CA PHE A 114 5.23 7.18 11.20
C PHE A 114 6.65 7.60 10.82
N VAL A 115 6.92 7.85 9.54
CA VAL A 115 8.25 8.27 9.07
C VAL A 115 8.63 9.63 9.68
N ASN A 116 7.71 10.58 9.74
CA ASN A 116 7.98 11.87 10.37
C ASN A 116 8.32 11.72 11.85
N ALA A 117 7.59 10.90 12.61
CA ALA A 117 7.91 10.69 14.03
C ALA A 117 9.28 10.00 14.23
N MET A 118 9.64 9.05 13.36
CA MET A 118 10.99 8.46 13.34
C MET A 118 12.05 9.52 13.04
N MET A 119 11.81 10.39 12.06
CA MET A 119 12.71 11.48 11.70
C MET A 119 12.85 12.49 12.85
N ASP A 120 11.76 12.89 13.49
CA ASP A 120 11.80 13.84 14.61
C ASP A 120 12.60 13.26 15.79
N THR A 121 12.36 11.98 16.09
CA THR A 121 13.04 11.27 17.19
C THR A 121 14.52 11.03 16.90
N PHE A 122 14.87 10.68 15.65
CA PHE A 122 16.22 10.26 15.26
C PHE A 122 16.87 11.19 14.23
N HIS A 123 16.53 12.47 14.21
CA HIS A 123 16.95 13.41 13.15
C HIS A 123 18.47 13.44 12.93
N ASN A 124 19.25 13.37 14.01
CA ASN A 124 20.72 13.37 13.97
C ASN A 124 21.33 12.09 13.37
N HIS A 125 20.52 11.04 13.20
CA HIS A 125 20.91 9.74 12.69
C HIS A 125 20.35 9.48 11.28
N LEU A 126 19.54 10.39 10.73
CA LEU A 126 18.89 10.19 9.44
C LEU A 126 19.91 10.09 8.30
N LEU A 127 19.79 9.04 7.50
CA LEU A 127 20.57 8.89 6.26
C LEU A 127 19.73 9.27 5.04
N GLU A 128 18.56 8.65 4.89
CA GLU A 128 17.68 8.83 3.73
C GLU A 128 16.26 8.34 4.06
N PHE A 129 15.28 8.81 3.28
CA PHE A 129 13.90 8.34 3.35
C PHE A 129 13.20 8.56 2.00
N ASP A 130 12.13 7.81 1.77
CA ASP A 130 11.26 7.98 0.61
C ASP A 130 10.26 9.11 0.87
N ALA A 131 10.54 10.31 0.35
CA ALA A 131 9.66 11.47 0.49
C ALA A 131 8.37 11.39 -0.36
N VAL A 132 8.26 10.43 -1.28
CA VAL A 132 7.12 10.31 -2.21
C VAL A 132 6.06 9.38 -1.65
N ASN A 133 6.44 8.15 -1.28
CA ASN A 133 5.50 7.13 -0.80
C ASN A 133 5.67 6.80 0.68
N TYR A 134 6.70 7.33 1.34
CA TYR A 134 7.05 6.99 2.72
C TYR A 134 7.21 5.47 2.89
N SER A 135 7.73 4.80 1.85
CA SER A 135 7.89 3.34 1.83
C SER A 135 9.10 2.86 2.62
N PHE A 136 10.11 3.71 2.84
CA PHE A 136 11.23 3.40 3.71
C PHE A 136 11.83 4.64 4.40
N THR A 137 12.56 4.39 5.47
CA THR A 137 13.46 5.35 6.13
C THR A 137 14.68 4.63 6.71
N SER A 138 15.86 5.23 6.58
CA SER A 138 17.15 4.66 7.00
C SER A 138 17.88 5.60 7.95
N PHE A 139 18.49 5.01 8.99
CA PHE A 139 19.24 5.73 10.02
C PHE A 139 20.60 5.06 10.29
N ILE A 140 21.62 5.84 10.63
CA ILE A 140 22.89 5.34 11.15
C ILE A 140 22.97 5.57 12.65
N PHE A 141 23.05 4.47 13.40
CA PHE A 141 23.11 4.49 14.85
C PHE A 141 24.48 4.04 15.33
N THR A 142 24.96 4.72 16.37
CA THR A 142 26.19 4.39 17.09
C THR A 142 25.84 4.23 18.57
N ILE A 143 25.83 3.00 19.06
CA ILE A 143 25.43 2.67 20.44
C ILE A 143 26.64 2.23 21.25
N SER A 144 26.79 2.80 22.44
CA SER A 144 27.77 2.41 23.44
C SER A 144 27.04 1.96 24.71
N LYS A 145 26.99 0.65 24.94
CA LYS A 145 26.27 0.07 26.10
C LYS A 145 26.98 0.32 27.43
N ASP A 146 28.29 0.53 27.42
CA ASP A 146 29.05 0.64 28.66
C ASP A 146 30.20 1.66 28.54
N LYS A 147 29.94 2.90 28.97
CA LYS A 147 30.97 3.96 29.02
C LYS A 147 32.11 3.60 29.97
N ALA A 148 31.89 2.69 30.93
CA ALA A 148 32.89 2.29 31.91
C ALA A 148 33.91 1.28 31.38
N ARG A 149 33.56 0.50 30.34
CA ARG A 149 34.40 -0.60 29.82
C ARG A 149 35.27 -0.26 28.61
N GLN A 150 35.23 0.98 28.13
CA GLN A 150 35.95 1.42 26.92
C GLN A 150 35.73 0.52 25.69
N GLU A 151 34.59 -0.17 25.60
CA GLU A 151 34.28 -0.96 24.41
C GLU A 151 34.05 -0.02 23.21
N PRO A 152 34.59 -0.36 22.02
CA PRO A 152 34.33 0.42 20.83
C PRO A 152 32.82 0.45 20.54
N PRO A 153 32.27 1.61 20.16
CA PRO A 153 30.84 1.73 19.95
C PRO A 153 30.38 0.85 18.78
N SER A 154 29.23 0.22 18.94
CA SER A 154 28.62 -0.59 17.89
C SER A 154 27.87 0.32 16.92
N THR A 155 28.24 0.26 15.64
CA THR A 155 27.60 1.07 14.59
C THR A 155 26.86 0.18 13.60
N ALA A 156 25.63 0.57 13.26
CA ALA A 156 24.81 -0.12 12.27
C ALA A 156 23.91 0.87 11.51
N ILE A 157 23.59 0.51 10.26
CA ILE A 157 22.53 1.14 9.47
C ILE A 157 21.24 0.37 9.75
N ALA A 158 20.21 1.07 10.22
CA ALA A 158 18.88 0.53 10.42
C ALA A 158 17.93 1.09 9.36
N THR A 159 17.32 0.20 8.57
CA THR A 159 16.33 0.57 7.56
C THR A 159 14.97 -0.03 7.91
N PHE A 160 13.94 0.80 7.87
CA PHE A 160 12.55 0.44 8.11
C PHE A 160 11.79 0.51 6.80
N TYR A 161 11.18 -0.61 6.39
CA TYR A 161 10.33 -0.69 5.20
C TYR A 161 8.87 -0.81 5.60
N LEU A 162 8.00 -0.02 4.97
CA LEU A 162 6.56 0.01 5.20
C LEU A 162 5.81 -0.56 3.99
N SER A 163 5.10 -1.67 4.19
CA SER A 163 4.25 -2.26 3.15
C SER A 163 2.99 -1.42 2.92
N ASP A 164 2.29 -1.68 1.82
CA ASP A 164 0.98 -1.06 1.55
C ASP A 164 -0.13 -1.47 2.51
N ARG A 165 0.14 -2.48 3.37
CA ARG A 165 -0.77 -2.91 4.42
C ARG A 165 -0.51 -2.21 5.75
N PHE A 166 0.50 -1.35 5.86
CA PHE A 166 0.72 -0.53 7.05
C PHE A 166 -0.52 0.32 7.37
N PRO A 167 -0.97 0.39 8.64
CA PRO A 167 -0.33 -0.12 9.86
C PRO A 167 -0.75 -1.54 10.25
N ASN A 168 -1.57 -2.26 9.48
CA ASN A 168 -1.99 -3.62 9.86
C ASN A 168 -0.84 -4.62 9.82
N GLU A 169 0.14 -4.37 8.95
CA GLU A 169 1.43 -5.07 8.94
C GLU A 169 2.50 -4.21 9.61
N TYR A 170 3.37 -4.86 10.38
CA TYR A 170 4.45 -4.18 11.10
C TYR A 170 5.56 -3.73 10.14
N PRO A 171 6.30 -2.66 10.47
CA PRO A 171 7.47 -2.24 9.69
C PRO A 171 8.52 -3.36 9.62
N LYS A 172 9.08 -3.63 8.44
CA LYS A 172 10.22 -4.55 8.32
C LYS A 172 11.50 -3.81 8.66
N LEU A 173 12.18 -4.21 9.73
CA LEU A 173 13.48 -3.68 10.14
C LEU A 173 14.62 -4.53 9.58
N THR A 174 15.62 -3.88 8.98
CA THR A 174 16.89 -4.52 8.61
C THR A 174 18.07 -3.78 9.21
N LEU A 175 19.09 -4.53 9.65
CA LEU A 175 20.37 -4.00 10.09
C LEU A 175 21.47 -4.35 9.07
N ALA A 176 22.32 -3.37 8.76
CA ALA A 176 23.49 -3.54 7.90
C ALA A 176 24.73 -2.91 8.55
N VAL A 177 25.91 -3.45 8.22
CA VAL A 177 27.19 -2.87 8.65
C VAL A 177 27.51 -1.69 7.73
N PRO A 178 27.87 -0.51 8.24
CA PRO A 178 28.33 0.59 7.39
C PRO A 178 29.62 0.20 6.68
N MET A 179 29.72 0.49 5.38
CA MET A 179 30.95 0.22 4.64
C MET A 179 32.08 1.11 5.15
N VAL A 180 33.21 0.50 5.55
CA VAL A 180 34.41 1.24 5.93
C VAL A 180 35.24 1.52 4.66
N PRO A 181 35.51 2.79 4.32
CA PRO A 181 36.39 3.11 3.19
C PRO A 181 37.79 2.55 3.46
N GLY A 182 38.28 1.68 2.59
CA GLY A 182 39.67 1.18 2.62
C GLY A 182 39.86 -0.30 2.94
N SER A 183 38.82 -1.08 3.23
CA SER A 183 38.95 -2.54 3.27
C SER A 183 38.98 -3.08 1.84
N THR A 184 39.98 -3.92 1.53
CA THR A 184 39.98 -4.80 0.36
C THR A 184 38.59 -5.39 0.15
N TYR A 185 38.14 -5.41 -1.11
CA TYR A 185 36.79 -5.73 -1.61
C TYR A 185 36.26 -7.09 -1.06
N LYS A 186 35.91 -7.15 0.23
CA LYS A 186 35.13 -8.25 0.80
C LYS A 186 33.66 -7.96 0.47
N PRO A 187 32.88 -8.96 0.06
CA PRO A 187 31.47 -8.76 -0.19
C PRO A 187 30.82 -8.22 1.09
N THR A 188 30.16 -7.07 0.98
CA THR A 188 29.38 -6.50 2.08
C THR A 188 28.38 -7.55 2.54
N PRO A 189 28.41 -7.96 3.82
CA PRO A 189 27.49 -8.99 4.28
C PRO A 189 26.05 -8.51 4.14
N SER A 190 25.16 -9.40 3.69
CA SER A 190 23.77 -9.08 3.43
C SER A 190 23.09 -8.50 4.68
N PRO A 191 22.18 -7.51 4.52
CA PRO A 191 21.40 -6.98 5.63
C PRO A 191 20.65 -8.09 6.37
N GLU A 192 20.64 -8.04 7.69
CA GLU A 192 19.90 -8.97 8.55
C GLU A 192 18.52 -8.42 8.85
N VAL A 193 17.48 -9.22 8.62
CA VAL A 193 16.10 -8.86 9.00
C VAL A 193 15.93 -9.08 10.49
N ILE A 194 15.61 -8.02 11.22
CA ILE A 194 15.36 -8.08 12.65
C ILE A 194 13.85 -8.08 12.89
N PRO A 195 13.29 -9.13 13.55
CA PRO A 195 11.87 -9.16 13.86
C PRO A 195 11.54 -8.08 14.89
N ILE A 196 10.51 -7.28 14.65
CA ILE A 196 10.00 -6.34 15.67
C ILE A 196 9.28 -7.15 16.74
N SER A 197 9.83 -7.12 17.95
CA SER A 197 9.40 -7.97 19.06
C SER A 197 8.00 -7.62 19.59
N ARG A 198 7.62 -6.34 19.48
CA ARG A 198 6.36 -5.81 19.98
C ARG A 198 5.75 -4.85 18.98
N TYR A 199 4.54 -5.16 18.55
CA TYR A 199 3.80 -4.31 17.62
C TYR A 199 2.30 -4.44 17.84
N SER A 200 1.59 -3.31 17.77
CA SER A 200 0.14 -3.32 17.62
C SER A 200 -0.29 -2.24 16.63
N PRO A 201 -1.16 -2.57 15.65
CA PRO A 201 -1.69 -1.58 14.70
C PRO A 201 -2.56 -0.52 15.37
N ARG A 202 -2.93 -0.72 16.64
CA ARG A 202 -3.75 0.22 17.43
C ARG A 202 -2.91 1.21 18.22
N TRP A 203 -1.59 1.05 18.27
CA TRP A 203 -0.73 1.99 18.99
C TRP A 203 -0.63 3.31 18.24
N GLY A 204 -0.52 4.40 19.01
CA GLY A 204 -0.10 5.68 18.46
C GLY A 204 1.35 5.57 17.97
N VAL A 205 1.69 6.37 16.98
CA VAL A 205 3.00 6.37 16.31
C VAL A 205 4.14 6.50 17.33
N ASP A 206 4.05 7.43 18.28
CA ASP A 206 5.09 7.69 19.29
C ASP A 206 5.45 6.44 20.10
N ARG A 207 4.44 5.64 20.44
CA ARG A 207 4.65 4.39 21.17
C ARG A 207 5.39 3.36 20.31
N ILE A 208 5.03 3.25 19.02
CA ILE A 208 5.70 2.32 18.10
C ILE A 208 7.17 2.72 17.97
N VAL A 209 7.46 4.02 17.79
CA VAL A 209 8.82 4.55 17.69
C VAL A 209 9.62 4.29 18.97
N THR A 210 9.01 4.48 20.15
CA THR A 210 9.64 4.19 21.45
C THR A 210 10.02 2.72 21.59
N GLU A 211 9.12 1.79 21.26
CA GLU A 211 9.41 0.34 21.37
C GLU A 211 10.48 -0.09 20.35
N ILE A 212 10.49 0.51 19.17
CA ILE A 212 11.57 0.33 18.18
C ILE A 212 12.90 0.81 18.74
N TRP A 213 12.94 1.98 19.39
CA TRP A 213 14.16 2.51 19.99
C TRP A 213 14.72 1.59 21.07
N GLU A 214 13.88 1.16 21.99
CA GLU A 214 14.26 0.23 23.06
C GLU A 214 14.84 -1.07 22.48
N GLN A 215 14.22 -1.60 21.43
CA GLN A 215 14.73 -2.79 20.74
C GLN A 215 16.09 -2.55 20.06
N LEU A 216 16.25 -1.42 19.35
CA LEU A 216 17.51 -1.10 18.67
C LEU A 216 18.69 -0.97 19.63
N TRP A 217 18.45 -0.45 20.84
CA TRP A 217 19.47 -0.34 21.89
C TRP A 217 20.13 -1.69 22.21
N ASP A 218 19.35 -2.77 22.14
CA ASP A 218 19.83 -4.12 22.40
C ASP A 218 20.31 -4.87 21.16
N GLU A 219 19.61 -4.72 20.03
CA GLU A 219 19.87 -5.49 18.82
C GLU A 219 21.11 -5.02 18.05
N ILE A 220 21.42 -3.71 18.04
CA ILE A 220 22.59 -3.20 17.30
C ILE A 220 23.91 -3.76 17.85
N PRO A 221 24.18 -3.77 19.17
CA PRO A 221 25.38 -4.39 19.71
C PRO A 221 25.47 -5.90 19.43
N ARG A 222 24.33 -6.62 19.50
CA ARG A 222 24.27 -8.06 19.20
C ARG A 222 24.62 -8.32 17.73
N PHE A 223 24.01 -7.57 16.83
CA PHE A 223 24.28 -7.62 15.39
C PHE A 223 25.75 -7.31 15.09
N HIS A 224 26.30 -6.25 15.68
CA HIS A 224 27.69 -5.86 15.47
C HIS A 224 28.68 -6.93 15.95
N ALA A 225 28.46 -7.52 17.12
CA ALA A 225 29.29 -8.62 17.63
C ALA A 225 29.24 -9.85 16.69
N LYS A 226 28.03 -10.24 16.26
CA LYS A 226 27.83 -11.34 15.31
C LYS A 226 28.58 -11.10 13.99
N MET A 227 28.52 -9.90 13.44
CA MET A 227 29.18 -9.56 12.18
C MET A 227 30.71 -9.50 12.33
N THR A 228 31.21 -8.98 13.45
CA THR A 228 32.65 -8.98 13.75
C THR A 228 33.21 -10.39 13.80
N HIS A 229 32.50 -11.33 14.45
CA HIS A 229 32.87 -12.75 14.47
C HIS A 229 32.79 -13.41 13.09
N ALA A 230 31.79 -13.09 12.27
CA ALA A 230 31.68 -13.63 10.92
C ALA A 230 32.83 -13.14 10.02
N MET A 231 33.22 -11.87 10.14
CA MET A 231 34.30 -11.27 9.35
C MET A 231 35.70 -11.72 9.79
N SER A 232 35.90 -12.11 11.05
CA SER A 232 37.18 -12.68 11.53
C SER A 232 37.42 -14.12 11.05
N ASN A 233 36.35 -14.84 10.71
CA ASN A 233 36.40 -16.25 10.32
C ASN A 233 36.36 -16.46 8.79
N ALA A 234 36.30 -15.38 8.00
CA ALA A 234 36.21 -15.37 6.54
C ALA A 234 37.45 -14.73 5.90
#